data_AF-A0A7K2MM36-F1
#
_entry.id   AF-A0A7K2MM36-F1
#
_cell.length_a   1.000
_cell.length_b   1.000
_cell.length_c   1.000
_cell.angle_alpha   90.00
_cell.angle_beta   90.00
_cell.angle_gamma   90.00
#
_symmetry.space_group_name_H-M   'P 1'
#
loop_
_entity.id
_entity.type
_entity.pdbx_description
1 polymer ?
#
loop_
_entity_poly.entity_id
_entity_poly.type
_entity_poly.pdbx_seq_one_letter_code
_entity_poly.pdbx_strand_id
1 'polypeptide(L)'
;MGTDPMADDVYQPTGSNEEQEDAAPLDLQDAVDERTYDDTLDEGYSPPERPLGVTKHGTTAAEQHEGETLDERLAEEVPDVSAPDGDGVGDEPEGEGEPVDP
;
A
#
# COMPACT_ATOMS: atom_id res chain seq x y z
N MET A 1 55.07 14.28 -18.37
CA MET A 1 53.83 13.60 -17.96
C MET A 1 53.84 13.53 -16.45
N GLY A 2 52.88 14.20 -15.81
CA GLY A 2 52.89 14.48 -14.38
C GLY A 2 52.72 13.24 -13.52
N THR A 3 53.49 13.15 -12.45
CA THR A 3 53.20 12.32 -11.29
C THR A 3 52.69 13.26 -10.21
N ASP A 4 51.51 13.83 -10.46
CA ASP A 4 50.74 14.47 -9.40
C ASP A 4 50.19 13.33 -8.54
N PRO A 5 50.42 13.31 -7.22
CA PRO A 5 49.80 12.32 -6.35
C PRO A 5 48.30 12.60 -6.39
N MET A 6 47.59 11.86 -7.24
CA MET A 6 46.14 11.80 -7.25
C MET A 6 45.67 11.45 -5.84
N ALA A 7 44.55 12.03 -5.42
CA ALA A 7 44.00 12.10 -4.06
C ALA A 7 43.62 10.75 -3.40
N ASP A 8 44.31 9.66 -3.75
CA ASP A 8 44.10 8.29 -3.31
C ASP A 8 44.85 7.95 -2.00
N ASP A 9 45.81 8.79 -1.58
CA ASP A 9 46.52 8.67 -0.30
C ASP A 9 45.82 9.41 0.87
N VAL A 10 44.63 9.99 0.63
CA VAL A 10 43.82 10.53 1.72
C VAL A 10 43.29 9.35 2.51
N TYR A 11 43.72 9.23 3.76
CA TYR A 11 43.12 8.33 4.75
C TYR A 11 41.60 8.45 4.69
N GLN A 12 40.95 7.44 4.13
CA GLN A 12 39.51 7.23 4.24
C GLN A 12 39.32 6.30 5.44
N PRO A 13 38.92 6.79 6.63
CA PRO A 13 38.30 5.90 7.60
C PRO A 13 37.00 5.44 6.91
N THR A 14 36.84 4.16 6.56
CA THR A 14 36.15 3.19 7.41
C THR A 14 36.51 1.76 6.93
N GLY A 15 37.58 1.20 7.49
CA GLY A 15 38.05 -0.17 7.19
C GLY A 15 37.31 -1.28 7.93
N SER A 16 36.36 -0.91 8.78
CA SER A 16 35.53 -1.82 9.55
C SER A 16 34.15 -1.19 9.68
N ASN A 17 33.15 -2.04 9.69
CA ASN A 17 31.74 -1.69 9.86
C ASN A 17 31.44 -1.15 11.29
N GLU A 18 32.42 -0.58 11.97
CA GLU A 18 32.38 -0.14 13.37
C GLU A 18 31.79 1.28 13.50
N GLU A 19 31.68 2.05 12.40
CA GLU A 19 30.94 3.32 12.34
C GLU A 19 29.49 3.15 11.85
N GLN A 20 28.95 1.92 11.89
CA GLN A 20 27.56 1.61 11.59
C GLN A 20 26.67 1.48 12.83
N GLU A 21 27.00 2.16 13.94
CA GLU A 21 25.99 2.37 14.99
C GLU A 21 24.73 3.06 14.40
N ASP A 22 24.90 3.91 13.39
CA ASP A 22 23.84 4.60 12.64
C ASP A 22 23.17 3.76 11.53
N ALA A 23 23.67 2.55 11.21
CA ALA A 23 23.04 1.68 10.22
C ALA A 23 22.19 0.56 10.85
N ALA A 24 22.23 0.44 12.18
CA ALA A 24 21.24 -0.34 12.89
C ALA A 24 19.88 0.38 12.80
N PRO A 25 18.76 -0.35 12.65
CA PRO A 25 17.44 0.23 12.88
C PRO A 25 17.44 0.97 14.21
N LEU A 26 16.95 2.22 14.21
CA LEU A 26 16.88 3.03 15.43
C LEU A 26 16.15 2.24 16.52
N ASP A 27 16.67 2.30 17.75
CA ASP A 27 15.90 1.86 18.90
C ASP A 27 14.69 2.80 19.01
N LEU A 28 13.49 2.26 18.83
CA LEU A 28 12.25 3.03 18.90
C LEU A 28 12.05 3.67 20.28
N GLN A 29 12.68 3.14 21.33
CA GLN A 29 12.67 3.75 22.65
C GLN A 29 13.51 5.04 22.73
N ASP A 30 14.50 5.21 21.85
CA ASP A 30 15.43 6.34 21.86
C ASP A 30 15.26 7.28 20.64
N ALA A 31 14.35 6.94 19.72
CA ALA A 31 14.06 7.72 18.52
C ALA A 31 13.13 8.92 18.81
N VAL A 32 13.41 10.07 18.19
CA VAL A 32 12.59 11.29 18.31
C VAL A 32 11.33 11.15 17.48
N ASP A 33 10.19 11.63 18.01
CA ASP A 33 8.85 11.58 17.39
C ASP A 33 8.32 10.15 17.11
N GLU A 34 8.98 9.13 17.63
CA GLU A 34 8.47 7.76 17.63
C GLU A 34 7.65 7.47 18.89
N ARG A 35 6.73 6.51 18.77
CA ARG A 35 5.85 6.10 19.88
C ARG A 35 6.66 5.35 20.93
N THR A 36 6.40 5.66 22.22
CA THR A 36 7.03 4.92 23.32
C THR A 36 6.42 3.53 23.47
N TYR A 37 7.13 2.64 24.15
CA TYR A 37 6.61 1.31 24.47
C TYR A 37 5.29 1.37 25.26
N ASP A 38 5.15 2.32 26.19
CA ASP A 38 3.92 2.53 26.95
C ASP A 38 2.77 3.00 26.03
N ASP A 39 3.03 3.89 25.07
CA ASP A 39 2.02 4.33 24.09
C ASP A 39 1.49 3.16 23.25
N THR A 40 2.36 2.22 22.88
CA THR A 40 1.94 1.01 22.15
C THR A 40 1.14 0.03 23.01
N LEU A 41 1.37 0.01 24.33
CA LEU A 41 0.67 -0.85 25.27
C LEU A 41 -0.73 -0.30 25.59
N ASP A 42 -0.87 1.02 25.64
CA ASP A 42 -2.13 1.73 25.90
C ASP A 42 -3.08 1.69 24.69
N GLU A 43 -2.55 1.59 23.47
CA GLU A 43 -3.31 1.41 22.24
C GLU A 43 -3.82 -0.04 22.10
N GLY A 44 -4.73 -0.42 22.98
CA GLY A 44 -5.38 -1.72 22.94
C GLY A 44 -6.14 -1.94 21.64
N TYR A 45 -5.82 -3.01 20.90
CA TYR A 45 -6.63 -3.44 19.77
C TYR A 45 -8.00 -3.89 20.25
N SER A 46 -9.07 -3.26 19.76
CA SER A 46 -10.45 -3.69 19.96
C SER A 46 -10.88 -4.53 18.76
N PRO A 47 -11.00 -5.86 18.89
CA PRO A 47 -11.45 -6.71 17.80
C PRO A 47 -12.88 -6.37 17.38
N PRO A 48 -13.26 -6.68 16.14
CA PRO A 48 -14.63 -6.50 15.68
C PRO A 48 -15.63 -7.18 16.63
N GLU A 49 -16.68 -6.44 17.02
CA GLU A 49 -17.80 -6.95 17.84
C GLU A 49 -18.57 -8.10 17.17
N ARG A 50 -18.32 -8.34 15.87
CA ARG A 50 -18.93 -9.41 15.07
C ARG A 50 -17.90 -10.00 14.10
N PRO A 51 -17.99 -11.30 13.78
CA PRO A 51 -17.10 -11.92 12.81
C PRO A 51 -17.28 -11.29 11.43
N LEU A 52 -16.16 -11.00 10.77
CA LEU A 52 -16.12 -10.40 9.44
C LEU A 52 -16.14 -11.50 8.37
N GLY A 53 -16.77 -11.23 7.23
CA GLY A 53 -16.75 -12.12 6.07
C GLY A 53 -17.58 -13.40 6.18
N VAL A 54 -18.21 -13.68 7.33
CA VAL A 54 -19.02 -14.91 7.52
C VAL A 54 -20.29 -14.95 6.67
N THR A 55 -20.69 -13.82 6.10
CA THR A 55 -21.84 -13.70 5.19
C THR A 55 -21.41 -13.55 3.73
N LYS A 56 -20.12 -13.66 3.42
CA LYS A 56 -19.60 -13.55 2.05
C LYS A 56 -19.77 -14.87 1.30
N HIS A 57 -19.78 -14.79 -0.03
CA HIS A 57 -19.78 -15.98 -0.87
C HIS A 57 -18.46 -16.77 -0.70
N GLY A 58 -18.52 -18.10 -0.82
CA GLY A 58 -17.35 -18.97 -0.72
C GLY A 58 -17.03 -19.44 0.70
N THR A 59 -17.97 -19.29 1.64
CA THR A 59 -17.83 -19.80 3.01
C THR A 59 -18.16 -21.30 3.10
N THR A 60 -18.88 -21.84 2.11
CA THR A 60 -19.20 -23.27 2.04
C THR A 60 -18.43 -23.98 0.92
N ALA A 61 -18.26 -25.30 1.05
CA ALA A 61 -17.57 -26.10 0.05
C ALA A 61 -18.31 -26.13 -1.31
N ALA A 62 -19.64 -26.01 -1.29
CA ALA A 62 -20.45 -25.95 -2.50
C ALA A 62 -20.22 -24.61 -3.23
N GLU A 63 -20.30 -23.50 -2.52
CA GLU A 63 -20.02 -22.15 -3.07
C GLU A 63 -18.63 -22.05 -3.68
N GLN A 64 -17.61 -22.63 -3.02
CA GLN A 64 -16.26 -22.65 -3.57
C GLN A 64 -16.11 -23.51 -4.83
N HIS A 65 -16.92 -24.57 -4.96
CA HIS A 65 -16.92 -25.41 -6.15
C HIS A 65 -17.67 -24.74 -7.32
N GLU A 66 -18.80 -24.08 -7.02
CA GLU A 66 -19.63 -23.39 -8.00
C GLU A 66 -18.96 -22.09 -8.47
N GLY A 67 -18.28 -21.39 -7.55
CA GLY A 67 -17.69 -20.08 -7.79
C GLY A 67 -18.73 -18.96 -7.77
N GLU A 68 -18.25 -17.74 -7.58
CA GLU A 68 -19.09 -16.53 -7.63
C GLU A 68 -19.24 -16.05 -9.07
N THR A 69 -20.43 -15.58 -9.43
CA THR A 69 -20.69 -14.98 -10.74
C THR A 69 -20.09 -13.59 -10.85
N LEU A 70 -19.91 -13.09 -12.09
CA LEU A 70 -19.42 -11.74 -12.31
C LEU A 70 -20.36 -10.68 -11.74
N ASP A 71 -21.67 -10.88 -11.87
CA ASP A 71 -22.69 -9.95 -11.39
C ASP A 71 -22.67 -9.84 -9.86
N GLU A 72 -22.50 -10.95 -9.15
CA GLU A 72 -22.35 -10.97 -7.70
C GLU A 72 -21.10 -10.20 -7.26
N ARG A 73 -19.96 -10.44 -7.91
CA ARG A 73 -18.71 -9.71 -7.63
C ARG A 73 -18.83 -8.21 -7.86
N LEU A 74 -19.51 -7.80 -8.94
CA LEU A 74 -19.77 -6.40 -9.26
C LEU A 74 -20.70 -5.75 -8.21
N ALA A 75 -21.68 -6.48 -7.70
CA ALA A 75 -22.57 -5.98 -6.67
C ALA A 75 -21.88 -5.74 -5.32
N GLU A 76 -20.76 -6.44 -5.06
CA GLU A 76 -19.93 -6.21 -3.86
C GLU A 76 -18.95 -5.04 -4.02
N GLU A 77 -18.65 -4.63 -5.25
CA GLU A 77 -17.67 -3.57 -5.54
C GLU A 77 -18.19 -2.19 -5.15
N VAL A 78 -17.32 -1.39 -4.53
CA VAL A 78 -17.57 0.04 -4.27
C VAL A 78 -16.57 0.82 -5.10
N PRO A 79 -17.02 1.67 -6.05
CA PRO A 79 -16.12 2.47 -6.87
C PRO A 79 -15.31 3.43 -6.01
N ASP A 80 -13.98 3.46 -6.20
CA ASP A 80 -13.09 4.42 -5.54
C ASP A 80 -13.39 5.87 -5.95
N VAL A 81 -13.89 6.06 -7.16
CA VAL A 81 -14.33 7.34 -7.71
C VAL A 81 -15.73 7.19 -8.30
N SER A 82 -16.60 8.16 -8.03
CA SER A 82 -17.90 8.23 -8.71
C SER A 82 -17.67 8.61 -10.16
N ALA A 83 -18.31 7.86 -11.07
CA ALA A 83 -18.38 8.29 -12.46
C ALA A 83 -19.03 9.69 -12.52
N PRO A 84 -18.52 10.59 -13.39
CA PRO A 84 -19.19 11.85 -13.65
C PRO A 84 -20.62 11.60 -14.18
N ASP A 85 -21.51 12.56 -14.01
CA ASP A 85 -22.85 12.48 -14.60
C ASP A 85 -22.71 12.34 -16.12
N GLY A 86 -23.11 11.18 -16.65
CA GLY A 86 -23.12 10.92 -18.08
C GLY A 86 -24.28 11.62 -18.78
N ASP A 87 -24.15 11.88 -20.08
CA ASP A 87 -25.22 12.47 -20.90
C ASP A 87 -26.24 11.42 -21.40
N GLY A 88 -26.04 10.15 -21.01
CA GLY A 88 -26.88 9.01 -21.34
C GLY A 88 -26.39 8.22 -22.56
N VAL A 89 -25.28 8.63 -23.18
CA VAL A 89 -24.57 7.92 -24.25
C VAL A 89 -23.08 7.85 -23.89
N GLY A 90 -22.40 6.78 -24.30
CA GLY A 90 -20.99 6.58 -23.96
C GLY A 90 -20.71 6.36 -22.47
N ASP A 91 -19.52 5.85 -22.17
CA ASP A 91 -18.95 5.71 -20.83
C ASP A 91 -17.89 6.79 -20.52
N GLU A 92 -17.38 7.45 -21.55
CA GLU A 92 -16.40 8.52 -21.46
C GLU A 92 -16.82 9.71 -22.35
N PRO A 93 -16.96 10.94 -21.80
CA PRO A 93 -17.31 12.12 -22.59
C PRO A 93 -16.27 12.38 -23.68
N GLU A 94 -16.72 12.65 -24.90
CA GLU A 94 -15.87 12.79 -26.11
C GLU A 94 -15.10 11.50 -26.48
N GLY A 95 -15.45 10.37 -25.85
CA GLY A 95 -14.82 9.07 -26.03
C GLY A 95 -15.41 8.24 -27.17
N GLU A 96 -14.95 6.99 -27.26
CA GLU A 96 -15.49 6.04 -28.24
C GLU A 96 -16.92 5.64 -27.85
N GLY A 97 -17.85 5.74 -28.80
CA GLY A 97 -19.26 5.41 -28.58
C GLY A 97 -20.20 6.62 -28.50
N GLU A 98 -19.65 7.84 -28.51
CA GLU A 98 -20.43 9.06 -28.59
C GLU A 98 -21.10 9.26 -29.97
N PRO A 99 -22.29 9.87 -30.04
CA PRO A 99 -22.91 10.25 -31.30
C PRO A 99 -22.05 11.29 -32.02
N VAL A 100 -21.66 10.98 -33.26
CA VAL A 100 -20.93 11.94 -34.09
C VAL A 100 -21.93 12.87 -34.76
N ASP A 101 -21.77 14.18 -34.55
CA ASP A 101 -22.53 15.19 -35.29
C ASP A 101 -22.26 15.06 -36.81
N PRO A 102 -23.30 15.15 -37.66
CA PRO A 102 -23.18 14.94 -39.11
C PRO A 102 -22.41 16.01 -39.88
#